data_AF-A0A4R2L502-F1
#
_entry.id   AF-A0A4R2L502-F1
#
_cell.length_a   1.000
_cell.length_b   1.000
_cell.length_c   1.000
_cell.angle_alpha   90.00
_cell.angle_beta   90.00
_cell.angle_gamma   90.00
#
_symmetry.space_group_name_H-M   'P 1'
#
loop_
_entity.id
_entity.type
_entity.pdbx_description
1 polymer ?
#
loop_
_entity_poly.entity_id
_entity_poly.type
_entity_poly.pdbx_seq_one_letter_code
_entity_poly.pdbx_strand_id
1 'polypeptide(L)' 'MSAIKTIHGREILDSRGNPTVQVEIELASG' A
#
# COMPACT_ATOMS: atom_id res chain seq x y z
N MET A 1 2.11 17.75 -11.94
CA MET A 1 1.35 16.52 -12.24
C MET A 1 1.94 15.41 -11.39
N SER A 2 1.14 14.71 -10.58
CA SER A 2 1.60 13.60 -9.73
C SER A 2 1.35 12.27 -10.46
N ALA A 3 2.41 11.67 -11.00
CA ALA A 3 2.34 10.34 -11.57
C ALA A 3 2.64 9.30 -10.48
N ILE A 4 1.97 8.14 -10.53
CA ILE A 4 2.29 7.00 -9.67
C ILE A 4 3.56 6.35 -10.20
N LYS A 5 4.52 6.04 -9.32
CA LYS A 5 5.78 5.39 -9.66
C LYS A 5 5.75 3.91 -9.30
N THR A 6 5.38 3.58 -8.06
CA THR A 6 5.29 2.20 -7.57
C THR A 6 4.06 2.00 -6.70
N ILE A 7 3.55 0.76 -6.68
CA ILE A 7 2.49 0.31 -5.79
C ILE A 7 2.94 -1.01 -5.19
N HIS A 8 3.04 -1.07 -3.87
CA HIS A 8 3.48 -2.26 -3.13
C HIS A 8 2.34 -2.72 -2.22
N GLY A 9 1.87 -3.96 -2.42
CA GLY A 9 0.82 -4.58 -1.61
C GLY A 9 1.37 -5.71 -0.76
N ARG A 10 0.87 -5.83 0.47
CA ARG A 10 1.15 -6.98 1.35
C ARG A 10 -0.04 -7.32 2.24
N GLU A 11 -0.11 -8.57 2.66
CA GLU A 11 -1.07 -9.01 3.66
C GLU A 11 -0.61 -8.60 5.07
N ILE A 12 -1.56 -8.16 5.88
CA ILE A 12 -1.41 -7.88 7.30
C ILE A 12 -2.64 -8.40 8.06
N LEU A 13 -2.57 -8.48 9.39
CA LEU A 13 -3.74 -8.80 10.21
C LEU A 13 -4.38 -7.51 10.75
N ASP A 14 -5.72 -7.45 10.74
CA ASP A 14 -6.48 -6.39 11.40
C ASP A 14 -6.49 -6.56 12.93
N SER A 15 -7.14 -5.65 13.66
CA SER A 15 -7.23 -5.72 15.13
C SER A 15 -8.02 -6.92 15.66
N ARG A 16 -8.77 -7.62 14.79
CA ARG A 16 -9.53 -8.85 15.10
C ARG A 16 -8.80 -10.11 14.64
N GLY A 17 -7.60 -9.98 14.07
CA GLY A 17 -6.80 -11.09 13.56
C GLY A 17 -7.20 -11.58 12.17
N ASN A 18 -8.04 -10.83 11.44
CA ASN A 18 -8.42 -11.20 10.08
C ASN A 18 -7.37 -10.73 9.07
N PRO A 19 -7.01 -11.53 8.06
CA PRO A 19 -6.19 -11.08 6.95
C PRO A 19 -6.82 -9.90 6.21
N THR A 20 -6.02 -8.89 5.93
CA THR A 20 -6.37 -7.71 5.13
C THR A 20 -5.15 -7.24 4.33
N VAL A 21 -5.36 -6.32 3.37
CA VAL A 21 -4.31 -5.81 2.50
C VAL A 21 -3.87 -4.42 2.94
N GLN A 22 -2.56 -4.22 3.04
CA GLN A 22 -1.94 -2.90 3.14
C GLN A 22 -1.29 -2.55 1.80
N VAL A 23 -1.45 -1.29 1.39
CA VAL A 23 -0.89 -0.76 0.15
C VAL A 23 -0.03 0.46 0.45
N GLU A 24 1.19 0.46 -0.07
CA GLU A 24 2.13 1.58 -0.09
C GLU A 24 2.22 2.12 -1.52
N ILE A 25 2.16 3.44 -1.68
CA ILE A 25 2.19 4.11 -2.98
C ILE A 25 3.34 5.11 -2.98
N GLU A 26 4.22 5.00 -3.97
CA GLU A 26 5.27 5.99 -4.24
C GLU A 26 4.86 6.83 -5.46
N LEU A 27 4.94 8.15 -5.33
CA LEU A 27 4.71 9.06 -6.46
C LEU A 27 6.04 9.33 -7.18
N ALA A 28 5.97 9.62 -8.47
CA ALA A 28 7.13 10.00 -9.28
C ALA A 28 7.77 11.32 -8.80
N SER A 29 7.04 12.12 -8.02
CA SER A 29 7.54 13.34 -7.39
C SER A 29 8.42 13.09 -6.16
N GLY A 30 8.49 11.85 -5.66
CA GLY A 30 8.82 11.59 -4.26
C GLY A 30 7.57 11.70 -3.40
#